data_AF-A0A7I0HVH8-F1
#
_entry.id   AF-A0A7I0HVH8-F1
#
_cell.length_a   1.000
_cell.length_b   1.000
_cell.length_c   1.000
_cell.angle_alpha   90.00
_cell.angle_beta   90.00
_cell.angle_gamma   90.00
#
_symmetry.space_group_name_H-M   'P 1'
#
loop_
_entity.id
_entity.type
_entity.pdbx_description
1 polymer ?
#
loop_
_entity_poly.entity_id
_entity_poly.type
_entity_poly.pdbx_seq_one_letter_code
_entity_poly.pdbx_strand_id
1 'polypeptide(L)'
;MKVIDRVGIIKKFGIFLFSLSLLNGTNFSKNIDPTECPKQYNCLTTFISPGSIIPGLELDLSLIKVDPPTPLDKVTLPLDKNGKFIEVKVDKNVFYYKAFWKGKEILISQFDLDINKRLRTLSNKIVQLISEPSPKASILTIIPKNILLEVIENTNPLTANVGYVKVNYNDTVGWVNRTSLSDDEYDIRYYKKNLQELVFPYAFNVKDDNLATEFKIIGKGFIVTDCKVGEFDCSATYRMGESSFGMPEEAVYFDLSVSDGKQYICEMRRVDFVGELQRVIDEHITENELDPFINCNLKEGEMEENTSDESMETE
;
A
#
# COMPACT_ATOMS: atom_id res chain seq x y z
N MET A 1 18.01 25.71 -86.71
CA MET A 1 17.57 24.33 -86.42
C MET A 1 18.04 23.98 -85.01
N LYS A 2 17.08 23.71 -84.11
CA LYS A 2 17.15 23.10 -82.77
C LYS A 2 18.12 23.70 -81.73
N VAL A 3 17.58 24.66 -80.97
CA VAL A 3 17.97 24.93 -79.58
C VAL A 3 17.50 23.72 -78.74
N ILE A 4 18.43 23.02 -78.09
CA ILE A 4 18.14 21.84 -77.26
C ILE A 4 18.00 22.30 -75.80
N ASP A 5 16.81 22.08 -75.26
CA ASP A 5 16.43 22.31 -73.87
C ASP A 5 17.36 21.60 -72.88
N ARG A 6 18.21 22.38 -72.21
CA ARG A 6 19.04 21.93 -71.07
C ARG A 6 18.44 22.28 -69.70
N VAL A 7 17.18 22.68 -69.64
CA VAL A 7 16.52 23.12 -68.38
C VAL A 7 15.79 21.97 -67.65
N GLY A 8 15.56 20.82 -68.32
CA GLY A 8 14.78 19.71 -67.76
C GLY A 8 15.53 18.69 -66.90
N ILE A 9 16.87 18.65 -66.95
CA ILE A 9 17.65 17.58 -66.29
C ILE A 9 18.05 17.96 -64.85
N ILE A 10 18.27 19.26 -64.57
CA ILE A 10 18.69 19.73 -63.24
C ILE A 10 17.53 19.68 -62.24
N LYS A 11 16.27 19.86 -62.68
CA LYS A 11 15.09 19.76 -61.80
C LYS A 11 14.77 18.33 -61.33
N LYS A 12 15.17 17.28 -62.07
CA LYS A 12 14.92 15.89 -61.66
C LYS A 12 15.97 15.34 -60.68
N PHE A 13 17.21 15.82 -60.73
CA PHE A 13 18.24 15.44 -59.74
C PHE A 13 18.09 16.16 -58.39
N GLY A 14 17.55 17.38 -58.37
CA GLY A 14 17.27 18.09 -57.12
C GLY A 14 16.15 17.47 -56.28
N ILE A 15 15.18 16.81 -56.92
CA ILE A 15 14.07 16.14 -56.23
C ILE A 15 14.47 14.76 -55.69
N PHE A 16 15.41 14.06 -56.35
CA PHE A 16 15.86 12.73 -55.90
C PHE A 16 16.86 12.79 -54.72
N LEU A 17 17.58 13.91 -54.55
CA LEU A 17 18.45 14.14 -53.39
C LEU A 17 17.70 14.69 -52.16
N PHE A 18 16.54 15.33 -52.36
CA PHE A 18 15.65 15.73 -51.26
C PHE A 18 14.80 14.56 -50.73
N SER A 19 14.56 13.52 -51.53
CA SER A 19 13.87 12.31 -51.09
C SER A 19 14.77 11.29 -50.38
N LEU A 20 16.09 11.32 -50.58
CA LEU A 20 17.05 10.50 -49.80
C LEU A 20 17.47 11.14 -48.47
N SER A 21 17.31 12.45 -48.31
CA SER A 21 17.53 13.14 -47.03
C SER A 21 16.33 13.07 -46.07
N LEU A 22 15.19 12.53 -46.52
CA LEU A 22 14.03 12.19 -45.67
C LEU A 22 14.05 10.74 -45.16
N LEU A 23 15.04 9.92 -45.55
CA LEU A 23 15.15 8.50 -45.16
C LEU A 23 16.38 8.18 -44.30
N ASN A 24 17.24 9.16 -44.04
CA ASN A 24 18.23 9.09 -42.97
C ASN A 24 17.87 10.10 -41.87
N GLY A 25 16.66 9.96 -41.35
CA GLY A 25 16.41 10.28 -39.95
C GLY A 25 17.29 9.34 -39.13
N THR A 26 18.53 9.76 -38.89
CA THR A 26 19.25 9.30 -37.72
C THR A 26 18.36 9.67 -36.56
N ASN A 27 17.58 8.68 -36.11
CA ASN A 27 16.97 8.67 -34.81
C ASN A 27 18.13 8.68 -33.82
N PHE A 28 18.72 9.86 -33.63
CA PHE A 28 19.09 10.30 -32.30
C PHE A 28 17.79 10.42 -31.51
N SER A 29 17.19 9.25 -31.25
CA SER A 29 16.38 9.03 -30.07
C SER A 29 17.35 9.23 -28.91
N LYS A 30 17.57 10.50 -28.56
CA LYS A 30 17.62 10.82 -27.15
C LYS A 30 16.36 10.17 -26.61
N ASN A 31 16.53 9.14 -25.78
CA ASN A 31 15.47 8.65 -24.92
C ASN A 31 14.95 9.89 -24.17
N ILE A 32 13.93 10.55 -24.73
CA ILE A 32 13.18 11.58 -24.02
C ILE A 32 12.36 10.76 -23.05
N ASP A 33 12.85 10.67 -21.83
CA ASP A 33 12.16 10.06 -20.72
C ASP A 33 10.82 10.80 -20.60
N PRO A 34 9.66 10.17 -20.91
CA PRO A 34 8.40 10.89 -21.16
C PRO A 34 7.73 11.40 -19.87
N THR A 35 8.52 11.74 -18.85
CA THR A 35 8.06 12.27 -17.56
C THR A 35 8.67 13.64 -17.23
N GLU A 36 9.10 14.41 -18.24
CA GLU A 36 9.66 15.75 -18.03
C GLU A 36 8.60 16.75 -17.53
N CYS A 37 8.91 17.38 -16.40
CA CYS A 37 8.17 18.52 -15.87
C CYS A 37 8.15 19.66 -16.91
N PRO A 38 6.99 20.20 -17.30
CA PRO A 38 6.94 21.32 -18.24
C PRO A 38 7.69 22.53 -17.66
N LYS A 39 8.46 23.23 -18.50
CA LYS A 39 9.37 24.33 -18.08
C LYS A 39 8.72 25.47 -17.30
N GLN A 40 7.41 25.63 -17.41
CA GLN A 40 6.64 26.67 -16.70
C GLN A 40 6.27 26.29 -15.27
N TYR A 41 6.49 25.04 -14.86
CA TYR A 41 6.17 24.54 -13.52
C TYR A 41 7.44 24.11 -12.80
N ASN A 42 7.39 24.19 -11.47
CA ASN A 42 8.18 23.30 -10.64
C ASN A 42 7.35 22.03 -10.43
N CYS A 43 7.95 20.85 -10.45
CA CYS A 43 7.22 19.61 -10.24
C CYS A 43 7.91 18.72 -9.21
N LEU A 44 7.13 17.82 -8.65
CA LEU A 44 7.60 16.70 -7.83
C LEU A 44 7.28 15.38 -8.53
N THR A 45 8.12 14.38 -8.30
CA THR A 45 7.89 13.03 -8.80
C THR A 45 7.22 12.17 -7.74
N THR A 46 6.22 11.40 -8.13
CA THR A 46 5.68 10.32 -7.29
C THR A 46 5.18 9.16 -8.17
N PHE A 47 4.48 8.22 -7.57
CA PHE A 47 4.01 7.01 -8.22
C PHE A 47 2.54 6.76 -7.87
N ILE A 48 1.86 6.07 -8.78
CA ILE A 48 0.49 5.61 -8.56
C ILE A 48 0.51 4.48 -7.52
N SER A 49 -0.33 4.62 -6.50
CA SER A 49 -0.44 3.67 -5.39
C SER A 49 -0.86 2.28 -5.90
N PRO A 50 -0.30 1.17 -5.35
CA PRO A 50 -0.64 -0.19 -5.76
C PRO A 50 -2.14 -0.52 -5.67
N GLY A 51 -2.86 0.09 -4.72
CA GLY A 51 -4.29 -0.13 -4.47
C GLY A 51 -5.22 0.77 -5.29
N SER A 52 -4.68 1.57 -6.22
CA SER A 52 -5.48 2.51 -7.01
C SER A 52 -6.42 1.78 -7.97
N ILE A 53 -7.73 2.02 -7.83
CA ILE A 53 -8.76 1.45 -8.71
C ILE A 53 -8.97 2.34 -9.95
N ILE A 54 -8.85 3.66 -9.80
CA ILE A 54 -9.00 4.64 -10.89
C ILE A 54 -7.72 5.48 -10.97
N PRO A 55 -6.67 4.96 -11.63
CA PRO A 55 -5.32 5.55 -11.59
C PRO A 55 -5.18 6.84 -12.40
N GLY A 56 -6.23 7.30 -13.08
CA GLY A 56 -6.24 8.61 -13.73
C GLY A 56 -7.48 8.86 -14.58
N LEU A 57 -7.82 10.14 -14.74
CA LEU A 57 -8.92 10.65 -15.56
C LEU A 57 -8.38 11.64 -16.60
N GLU A 58 -9.11 11.78 -17.69
CA GLU A 58 -8.94 12.90 -18.63
C GLU A 58 -9.34 14.23 -17.95
N LEU A 59 -8.95 15.35 -18.55
CA LEU A 59 -9.26 16.70 -18.02
C LEU A 59 -10.76 17.02 -17.96
N ASP A 60 -11.57 16.31 -18.75
CA ASP A 60 -13.03 16.39 -18.74
C ASP A 60 -13.69 15.40 -17.75
N LEU A 61 -12.89 14.77 -16.88
CA LEU A 61 -13.28 13.76 -15.88
C LEU A 61 -13.70 12.41 -16.45
N SER A 62 -13.57 12.20 -17.76
CA SER A 62 -13.82 10.89 -18.35
C SER A 62 -12.70 9.88 -18.04
N LEU A 63 -13.05 8.59 -18.01
CA LEU A 63 -12.06 7.53 -17.84
C LEU A 63 -11.14 7.45 -19.06
N ILE A 64 -9.83 7.36 -18.81
CA ILE A 64 -8.83 7.13 -19.86
C ILE A 64 -9.01 5.68 -20.36
N LYS A 65 -9.47 5.50 -21.61
CA LYS A 65 -9.79 4.17 -22.14
C LYS A 65 -8.63 3.46 -22.83
N VAL A 66 -7.67 4.23 -23.37
CA VAL A 66 -6.59 3.71 -24.22
C VAL A 66 -5.26 3.93 -23.53
N ASP A 67 -4.59 2.84 -23.17
CA ASP A 67 -3.36 2.85 -22.36
C ASP A 67 -3.56 3.73 -21.11
N PRO A 68 -4.45 3.35 -20.17
CA PRO A 68 -4.60 4.08 -18.93
C PRO A 68 -3.33 3.99 -18.07
N PRO A 69 -3.13 4.95 -17.15
CA PRO A 69 -2.15 4.78 -16.09
C PRO A 69 -2.38 3.47 -15.33
N THR A 70 -1.31 2.84 -14.86
CA THR A 70 -1.40 1.62 -14.06
C THR A 70 -0.74 1.81 -12.70
N PRO A 71 -1.06 0.98 -11.70
CA PRO A 71 -0.38 1.05 -10.42
C PRO A 71 1.14 0.97 -10.57
N LEU A 72 1.87 1.72 -9.75
CA LEU A 72 3.32 1.90 -9.77
C LEU A 72 3.87 2.73 -10.95
N ASP A 73 3.01 3.25 -11.82
CA ASP A 73 3.47 4.20 -12.83
C ASP A 73 4.00 5.48 -12.20
N LYS A 74 5.09 6.00 -12.77
CA LYS A 74 5.67 7.29 -12.39
C LYS A 74 4.79 8.42 -12.92
N VAL A 75 4.48 9.38 -12.05
CA VAL A 75 3.73 10.59 -12.39
C VAL A 75 4.47 11.83 -11.87
N THR A 76 4.29 12.93 -12.60
CA THR A 76 4.90 14.23 -12.27
C THR A 76 3.80 15.21 -11.88
N LEU A 77 3.86 15.74 -10.66
CA LEU A 77 2.86 16.68 -10.13
C LEU A 77 3.39 18.11 -10.22
N PRO A 78 2.77 19.00 -11.02
CA PRO A 78 3.11 20.41 -11.04
C PRO A 78 2.69 21.11 -9.75
N LEU A 79 3.53 22.05 -9.33
CA LEU A 79 3.29 22.94 -8.21
C LEU A 79 2.89 24.34 -8.71
N ASP A 80 2.04 25.00 -7.93
CA ASP A 80 1.72 26.41 -8.09
C ASP A 80 2.89 27.31 -7.61
N LYS A 81 2.71 28.62 -7.76
CA LYS A 81 3.70 29.64 -7.32
C LYS A 81 4.01 29.63 -5.82
N ASN A 82 3.16 28.98 -5.01
CA ASN A 82 3.33 28.86 -3.56
C ASN A 82 3.89 27.49 -3.16
N GLY A 83 4.22 26.62 -4.12
CA GLY A 83 4.73 25.28 -3.87
C GLY A 83 3.66 24.24 -3.53
N LYS A 84 2.37 24.53 -3.77
CA LYS A 84 1.26 23.58 -3.57
C LYS A 84 0.90 22.85 -4.85
N PHE A 85 0.41 21.61 -4.76
CA PHE A 85 -0.12 20.90 -5.92
C PHE A 85 -1.27 21.66 -6.57
N ILE A 86 -1.36 21.62 -7.90
CA ILE A 86 -2.45 22.26 -8.64
C ILE A 86 -3.71 21.39 -8.52
N GLU A 87 -4.68 21.89 -7.75
CA GLU A 87 -5.98 21.26 -7.53
C GLU A 87 -7.01 21.68 -8.58
N VAL A 88 -7.74 20.71 -9.13
CA VAL A 88 -8.92 20.90 -9.97
C VAL A 88 -10.14 20.48 -9.15
N LYS A 89 -10.94 21.47 -8.73
CA LYS A 89 -12.16 21.25 -7.94
C LYS A 89 -13.28 20.78 -8.85
N VAL A 90 -13.94 19.71 -8.44
CA VAL A 90 -15.05 19.11 -9.17
C VAL A 90 -16.37 19.17 -8.41
N ASP A 91 -16.31 19.12 -7.07
CA ASP A 91 -17.47 19.32 -6.20
C ASP A 91 -17.03 19.86 -4.82
N LYS A 92 -17.97 20.11 -3.93
CA LYS A 92 -17.74 20.48 -2.54
C LYS A 92 -16.91 19.39 -1.86
N ASN A 93 -15.68 19.75 -1.49
CA ASN A 93 -14.67 18.88 -0.86
C ASN A 93 -14.14 17.75 -1.76
N VAL A 94 -14.39 17.81 -3.07
CA VAL A 94 -13.83 16.85 -4.03
C VAL A 94 -12.96 17.59 -5.03
N PHE A 95 -11.68 17.22 -5.07
CA PHE A 95 -10.71 17.74 -5.99
C PHE A 95 -9.78 16.64 -6.47
N TYR A 96 -9.21 16.85 -7.66
CA TYR A 96 -8.15 16.03 -8.22
C TYR A 96 -6.89 16.87 -8.34
N TYR A 97 -5.72 16.25 -8.29
CA TYR A 97 -4.49 16.90 -8.70
C TYR A 97 -4.33 16.79 -10.21
N LYS A 98 -3.93 17.90 -10.83
CA LYS A 98 -3.35 17.86 -12.16
C LYS A 98 -2.03 17.10 -12.11
N ALA A 99 -1.80 16.20 -13.05
CA ALA A 99 -0.58 15.40 -13.13
C ALA A 99 -0.13 15.24 -14.59
N PHE A 100 1.16 14.97 -14.79
CA PHE A 100 1.73 14.58 -16.07
C PHE A 100 2.17 13.11 -16.01
N TRP A 101 1.65 12.31 -16.93
CA TRP A 101 1.94 10.89 -17.06
C TRP A 101 2.26 10.55 -18.51
N LYS A 102 3.46 10.01 -18.77
CA LYS A 102 3.97 9.75 -20.14
C LYS A 102 3.77 10.93 -21.11
N GLY A 103 3.93 12.17 -20.62
CA GLY A 103 3.77 13.40 -21.38
C GLY A 103 2.32 13.87 -21.60
N LYS A 104 1.33 13.12 -21.13
CA LYS A 104 -0.08 13.52 -21.14
C LYS A 104 -0.46 14.20 -19.83
N GLU A 105 -1.33 15.19 -19.92
CA GLU A 105 -1.94 15.83 -18.76
C GLU A 105 -3.18 15.04 -18.34
N ILE A 106 -3.25 14.65 -17.07
CA ILE A 106 -4.35 13.87 -16.50
C ILE A 106 -4.76 14.44 -15.14
N LEU A 107 -5.90 13.97 -14.64
CA LEU A 107 -6.37 14.23 -13.27
C LEU A 107 -6.23 12.96 -12.45
N ILE A 108 -5.66 13.07 -11.25
CA ILE A 108 -5.45 11.93 -10.36
C ILE A 108 -5.89 12.28 -8.93
N SER A 109 -6.51 11.31 -8.26
CA SER A 109 -6.92 11.47 -6.87
C SER A 109 -5.68 11.54 -5.97
N GLN A 110 -5.73 12.34 -4.92
CA GLN A 110 -4.67 12.32 -3.91
C GLN A 110 -4.50 10.95 -3.22
N PHE A 111 -5.59 10.17 -3.14
CA PHE A 111 -5.58 8.85 -2.49
C PHE A 111 -4.93 7.76 -3.35
N ASP A 112 -4.79 8.02 -4.66
CA ASP A 112 -4.19 7.09 -5.62
C ASP A 112 -2.69 7.35 -5.81
N LEU A 113 -2.07 8.18 -4.96
CA LEU A 113 -0.66 8.58 -5.06
C LEU A 113 0.16 8.16 -3.83
N ASP A 114 1.47 8.01 -4.04
CA ASP A 114 2.48 7.77 -3.00
C ASP A 114 2.94 9.07 -2.29
N ILE A 115 2.07 10.08 -2.18
CA ILE A 115 2.30 11.32 -1.42
C ILE A 115 1.35 11.41 -0.24
N ASN A 116 1.67 12.26 0.74
CA ASN A 116 0.92 12.46 1.99
C ASN A 116 0.75 11.19 2.84
N LYS A 117 1.33 10.06 2.42
CA LYS A 117 1.45 8.85 3.21
C LYS A 117 2.37 9.11 4.38
N ARG A 118 2.08 8.50 5.52
CA ARG A 118 2.85 8.65 6.75
C ARG A 118 3.74 7.43 6.93
N LEU A 119 5.04 7.65 7.01
CA LEU A 119 6.04 6.62 7.24
C LEU A 119 6.75 6.88 8.56
N ARG A 120 7.18 5.83 9.26
CA ARG A 120 7.80 5.96 10.57
C ARG A 120 9.28 5.59 10.55
N THR A 121 10.13 6.33 11.27
CA THR A 121 11.56 6.00 11.36
C THR A 121 11.84 4.73 12.15
N LEU A 122 12.65 3.81 11.60
CA LEU A 122 12.99 2.54 12.26
C LEU A 122 13.96 2.77 13.44
N SER A 123 13.65 2.24 14.63
CA SER A 123 14.46 2.30 15.85
C SER A 123 15.81 1.57 15.81
N ASN A 124 16.04 0.66 14.86
CA ASN A 124 17.30 -0.06 14.75
C ASN A 124 18.32 0.64 13.85
N LYS A 125 17.95 1.75 13.21
CA LYS A 125 18.83 2.53 12.33
C LYS A 125 18.89 3.98 12.79
N ILE A 126 20.07 4.58 12.69
CA ILE A 126 20.19 6.04 12.76
C ILE A 126 19.62 6.57 11.44
N VAL A 127 18.54 7.33 11.51
CA VAL A 127 17.90 7.90 10.33
C VAL A 127 18.51 9.28 10.05
N GLN A 128 19.11 9.42 8.87
CA GLN A 128 19.71 10.66 8.43
C GLN A 128 18.74 11.38 7.50
N LEU A 129 18.50 12.66 7.75
CA LEU A 129 17.93 13.57 6.76
C LEU A 129 19.08 14.12 5.93
N ILE A 130 19.09 13.84 4.63
CA ILE A 130 20.17 14.19 3.71
C ILE A 130 19.71 15.20 2.66
N SER A 131 20.65 15.96 2.10
CA SER A 131 20.36 17.09 1.19
C SER A 131 19.81 16.68 -0.18
N GLU A 132 20.17 15.49 -0.66
CA GLU A 132 19.80 14.97 -1.98
C GLU A 132 19.66 13.43 -1.92
N PRO A 133 18.93 12.78 -2.83
CA PRO A 133 18.67 11.34 -2.79
C PRO A 133 19.87 10.53 -3.27
N SER A 134 20.99 10.62 -2.55
CA SER A 134 22.28 10.02 -2.90
C SER A 134 23.00 9.48 -1.66
N PRO A 135 23.69 8.33 -1.75
CA PRO A 135 24.51 7.82 -0.65
C PRO A 135 25.66 8.75 -0.24
N LYS A 136 26.03 9.71 -1.09
CA LYS A 136 27.12 10.67 -0.86
C LYS A 136 26.64 12.05 -0.39
N ALA A 137 25.34 12.21 -0.20
CA ALA A 137 24.74 13.48 0.17
C ALA A 137 25.23 13.96 1.55
N SER A 138 25.20 15.28 1.75
CA SER A 138 25.46 15.86 3.06
C SER A 138 24.31 15.53 4.02
N ILE A 139 24.66 15.23 5.28
CA ILE A 139 23.69 15.03 6.35
C ILE A 139 23.25 16.41 6.85
N LEU A 140 21.96 16.70 6.74
CA LEU A 140 21.36 17.92 7.26
C LEU A 140 21.12 17.79 8.77
N THR A 141 20.55 16.66 9.20
CA THR A 141 20.32 16.35 10.60
C THR A 141 20.08 14.84 10.81
N ILE A 142 20.01 14.43 12.07
CA ILE A 142 19.60 13.08 12.47
C ILE A 142 18.15 13.15 12.95
N ILE A 143 17.31 12.30 12.39
CA ILE A 143 15.92 12.15 12.83
C ILE A 143 15.90 11.10 13.95
N PRO A 144 15.28 11.40 15.10
CA PRO A 144 15.06 10.42 16.15
C PRO A 144 14.29 9.19 15.65
N LYS A 145 14.35 8.13 16.46
CA LYS A 145 13.60 6.90 16.25
C LYS A 145 12.12 7.14 16.51
N ASN A 146 11.25 6.35 15.89
CA ASN A 146 9.80 6.40 16.12
C ASN A 146 9.14 7.74 15.76
N ILE A 147 9.70 8.47 14.80
CA ILE A 147 9.15 9.73 14.30
C ILE A 147 8.31 9.45 13.07
N LEU A 148 7.10 10.00 13.04
CA LEU A 148 6.21 9.96 11.90
C LEU A 148 6.59 11.07 10.91
N LEU A 149 6.74 10.71 9.65
CA LEU A 149 7.17 11.58 8.57
C LEU A 149 6.18 11.46 7.42
N GLU A 150 5.72 12.60 6.92
CA GLU A 150 4.83 12.67 5.77
C GLU A 150 5.63 12.70 4.47
N VAL A 151 5.25 11.87 3.51
CA VAL A 151 5.91 11.77 2.20
C VAL A 151 5.51 12.95 1.31
N ILE A 152 6.50 13.70 0.85
CA ILE A 152 6.34 14.80 -0.11
C ILE A 152 6.65 14.34 -1.54
N GLU A 153 7.68 13.51 -1.69
CA GLU A 153 8.23 13.06 -2.97
C GLU A 153 8.95 11.72 -2.76
N ASN A 154 9.04 10.88 -3.79
CA ASN A 154 9.76 9.61 -3.70
C ASN A 154 10.45 9.26 -5.02
N THR A 155 11.64 8.65 -4.93
CA THR A 155 12.42 8.25 -6.12
C THR A 155 11.96 6.93 -6.72
N ASN A 156 11.26 6.11 -5.92
CA ASN A 156 10.77 4.79 -6.27
C ASN A 156 9.40 4.58 -5.59
N PRO A 157 8.53 3.70 -6.11
CA PRO A 157 7.29 3.35 -5.43
C PRO A 157 7.55 2.90 -3.99
N LEU A 158 6.72 3.33 -3.05
CA LEU A 158 6.98 3.10 -1.62
C LEU A 158 7.01 1.60 -1.27
N THR A 159 6.21 0.78 -1.96
CA THR A 159 6.18 -0.68 -1.79
C THR A 159 7.48 -1.38 -2.19
N ALA A 160 8.30 -0.77 -3.04
CA ALA A 160 9.58 -1.36 -3.44
C ALA A 160 10.61 -1.35 -2.29
N ASN A 161 10.38 -0.56 -1.24
CA ASN A 161 11.25 -0.41 -0.07
C ASN A 161 12.73 -0.10 -0.43
N VAL A 162 12.94 0.69 -1.47
CA VAL A 162 14.26 1.13 -1.96
C VAL A 162 14.22 2.61 -2.33
N GLY A 163 15.39 3.21 -2.55
CA GLY A 163 15.50 4.62 -2.93
C GLY A 163 15.33 5.56 -1.75
N TYR A 164 14.75 6.72 -2.01
CA TYR A 164 14.65 7.83 -1.06
C TYR A 164 13.26 8.44 -1.05
N VAL A 165 12.89 8.95 0.12
CA VAL A 165 11.64 9.65 0.38
C VAL A 165 11.98 11.05 0.87
N LYS A 166 11.38 12.06 0.24
CA LYS A 166 11.50 13.45 0.68
C LYS A 166 10.44 13.74 1.73
N VAL A 167 10.87 14.38 2.81
CA VAL A 167 10.04 14.66 3.98
C VAL A 167 10.38 16.04 4.53
N ASN A 168 9.48 16.60 5.34
CA ASN A 168 9.76 17.76 6.18
C ASN A 168 9.91 17.29 7.64
N TYR A 169 11.02 17.63 8.27
CA TYR A 169 11.26 17.38 9.69
C TYR A 169 11.74 18.66 10.37
N ASN A 170 10.97 19.18 11.33
CA ASN A 170 11.24 20.44 12.05
C ASN A 170 11.66 21.59 11.11
N ASP A 171 10.81 21.89 10.13
CA ASP A 171 10.99 22.92 9.10
C ASP A 171 12.20 22.70 8.15
N THR A 172 12.85 21.54 8.24
CA THR A 172 13.93 21.15 7.34
C THR A 172 13.42 20.12 6.34
N VAL A 173 13.41 20.49 5.06
CA VAL A 173 13.07 19.58 3.96
C VAL A 173 14.32 18.85 3.51
N GLY A 174 14.25 17.53 3.40
CA GLY A 174 15.34 16.71 2.91
C GLY A 174 14.88 15.30 2.55
N TRP A 175 15.83 14.43 2.25
CA TRP A 175 15.60 13.06 1.84
C TRP A 175 15.97 12.09 2.93
N VAL A 176 15.27 10.96 3.00
CA VAL A 176 15.53 9.86 3.91
C VAL A 176 15.59 8.57 3.10
N ASN A 177 16.55 7.70 3.42
CA ASN A 177 16.62 6.39 2.76
C ASN A 177 15.39 5.56 3.11
N ARG A 178 14.66 5.11 2.07
CA ARG A 178 13.40 4.38 2.20
C ARG A 178 13.51 3.13 3.08
N THR A 179 14.64 2.43 3.03
CA THR A 179 14.91 1.22 3.85
C THR A 179 15.03 1.49 5.36
N SER A 180 15.03 2.77 5.75
CA SER A 180 15.10 3.23 7.14
C SER A 180 13.74 3.73 7.65
N LEU A 181 12.67 3.45 6.89
CA LEU A 181 11.28 3.81 7.20
C LEU A 181 10.37 2.56 7.16
N SER A 182 9.28 2.56 7.93
CA SER A 182 8.18 1.58 7.82
C SER A 182 6.93 2.22 7.21
N ASP A 183 6.19 1.44 6.41
CA ASP A 183 4.86 1.81 5.89
C ASP A 183 3.76 1.70 6.95
N ASP A 184 4.05 0.93 7.99
CA ASP A 184 3.19 0.78 9.13
C ASP A 184 3.28 2.02 10.04
N GLU A 185 2.12 2.58 10.42
CA GLU A 185 2.01 3.55 11.52
C GLU A 185 2.44 2.94 12.88
N TYR A 186 2.66 1.63 12.90
CA TYR A 186 2.90 0.79 14.06
C TYR A 186 4.31 0.93 14.66
N ASP A 187 4.39 0.67 15.97
CA ASP A 187 5.65 0.61 16.70
C ASP A 187 6.61 -0.39 16.04
N ILE A 188 7.80 0.13 15.69
CA ILE A 188 8.90 -0.60 15.06
C ILE A 188 9.30 -1.91 15.76
N ARG A 189 9.05 -2.08 17.07
CA ARG A 189 9.26 -3.37 17.76
C ARG A 189 8.51 -4.53 17.11
N TYR A 190 7.50 -4.24 16.30
CA TYR A 190 6.62 -5.20 15.64
C TYR A 190 6.83 -5.27 14.11
N TYR A 191 7.65 -4.38 13.56
CA TYR A 191 7.94 -4.36 12.12
C TYR A 191 8.64 -5.64 11.68
N LYS A 192 8.14 -6.24 10.59
CA LYS A 192 8.60 -7.53 10.02
C LYS A 192 8.52 -8.75 10.95
N LYS A 193 8.02 -8.59 12.18
CA LYS A 193 7.73 -9.73 13.02
C LYS A 193 6.44 -10.39 12.56
N ASN A 194 6.49 -11.69 12.40
CA ASN A 194 5.29 -12.48 12.15
C ASN A 194 4.47 -12.62 13.45
N LEU A 195 3.22 -13.06 13.33
CA LEU A 195 2.30 -13.17 14.45
C LEU A 195 2.84 -14.11 15.53
N GLN A 196 3.50 -15.22 15.14
CA GLN A 196 4.15 -16.13 16.08
C GLN A 196 5.20 -15.42 16.95
N GLU A 197 6.10 -14.65 16.34
CA GLU A 197 7.13 -13.89 17.04
C GLU A 197 6.54 -12.80 17.93
N LEU A 198 5.41 -12.21 17.50
CA LEU A 198 4.72 -11.17 18.26
C LEU A 198 4.05 -11.72 19.50
N VAL A 199 3.34 -12.85 19.41
CA VAL A 199 2.62 -13.43 20.55
C VAL A 199 3.53 -14.18 21.51
N PHE A 200 4.68 -14.70 21.03
CA PHE A 200 5.56 -15.61 21.77
C PHE A 200 5.84 -15.22 23.23
N PRO A 201 6.14 -13.94 23.57
CA PRO A 201 6.49 -13.58 24.94
C PRO A 201 5.27 -13.37 25.86
N TYR A 202 4.05 -13.39 25.33
CA TYR A 202 2.84 -12.99 26.06
C TYR A 202 1.97 -14.19 26.44
N ALA A 203 1.21 -14.00 27.52
CA ALA A 203 0.04 -14.81 27.84
C ALA A 203 -1.11 -13.86 28.15
N PHE A 204 -2.27 -14.10 27.56
CA PHE A 204 -3.37 -13.14 27.57
C PHE A 204 -4.72 -13.85 27.55
N ASN A 205 -5.76 -13.14 28.02
CA ASN A 205 -7.12 -13.66 28.07
C ASN A 205 -7.89 -13.14 26.85
N VAL A 206 -8.77 -13.98 26.34
CA VAL A 206 -9.68 -13.68 25.23
C VAL A 206 -11.09 -13.74 25.77
N LYS A 207 -11.88 -12.71 25.48
CA LYS A 207 -13.31 -12.69 25.76
C LYS A 207 -14.08 -12.25 24.52
N ASP A 208 -14.98 -13.10 24.05
CA ASP A 208 -15.97 -12.74 23.04
C ASP A 208 -17.37 -12.75 23.67
N ASP A 209 -17.97 -11.56 23.78
CA ASP A 209 -19.28 -11.37 24.41
C ASP A 209 -20.42 -11.96 23.57
N ASN A 210 -20.25 -12.08 22.24
CA ASN A 210 -21.30 -12.55 21.35
C ASN A 210 -21.62 -14.03 21.56
N LEU A 211 -20.57 -14.86 21.64
CA LEU A 211 -20.67 -16.30 21.87
C LEU A 211 -20.42 -16.68 23.34
N ALA A 212 -20.24 -15.69 24.23
CA ALA A 212 -19.82 -15.88 25.61
C ALA A 212 -18.60 -16.81 25.72
N THR A 213 -17.62 -16.61 24.83
CA THR A 213 -16.42 -17.43 24.75
C THR A 213 -15.31 -16.79 25.57
N GLU A 214 -14.71 -17.55 26.49
CA GLU A 214 -13.61 -17.10 27.31
C GLU A 214 -12.49 -18.14 27.31
N PHE A 215 -11.26 -17.73 27.02
CA PHE A 215 -10.11 -18.63 27.10
C PHE A 215 -8.81 -17.85 27.26
N LYS A 216 -7.75 -18.53 27.71
CA LYS A 216 -6.42 -17.97 27.83
C LYS A 216 -5.51 -18.51 26.75
N ILE A 217 -4.73 -17.65 26.11
CA ILE A 217 -3.67 -18.04 25.18
C ILE A 217 -2.31 -17.85 25.84
N ILE A 218 -1.47 -18.87 25.75
CA ILE A 218 -0.03 -18.78 25.92
C ILE A 218 0.57 -18.66 24.51
N GLY A 219 1.10 -17.48 24.18
CA GLY A 219 1.52 -17.18 22.82
C GLY A 219 2.67 -18.07 22.32
N LYS A 220 3.51 -18.58 23.24
CA LYS A 220 4.47 -19.64 22.93
C LYS A 220 3.76 -20.91 22.49
N GLY A 221 3.65 -21.08 21.17
CA GLY A 221 2.98 -22.24 20.55
C GLY A 221 1.46 -22.14 20.52
N PHE A 222 0.88 -20.94 20.72
CA PHE A 222 -0.57 -20.69 20.69
C PHE A 222 -1.37 -21.69 21.53
N ILE A 223 -0.89 -22.01 22.73
CA ILE A 223 -1.53 -22.99 23.60
C ILE A 223 -2.73 -22.33 24.25
N VAL A 224 -3.91 -22.92 24.09
CA VAL A 224 -5.14 -22.46 24.73
C VAL A 224 -5.36 -23.21 26.04
N THR A 225 -5.67 -22.47 27.11
CA THR A 225 -6.05 -23.01 28.43
C THR A 225 -7.33 -22.35 28.92
N ASP A 226 -7.95 -22.94 29.93
CA ASP A 226 -9.12 -22.37 30.63
C ASP A 226 -10.28 -22.01 29.67
N CYS A 227 -10.50 -22.84 28.64
CA CYS A 227 -11.40 -22.57 27.53
C CYS A 227 -12.85 -22.89 27.89
N LYS A 228 -13.74 -21.91 27.71
CA LYS A 228 -15.19 -22.05 27.82
C LYS A 228 -15.93 -21.36 26.68
N VAL A 229 -17.05 -21.95 26.28
CA VAL A 229 -18.07 -21.33 25.42
C VAL A 229 -19.40 -21.41 26.16
N GLY A 230 -19.88 -20.26 26.67
CA GLY A 230 -20.95 -20.22 27.66
C GLY A 230 -20.58 -21.02 28.91
N GLU A 231 -21.40 -22.01 29.28
CA GLU A 231 -21.17 -22.86 30.46
C GLU A 231 -20.35 -24.12 30.16
N PHE A 232 -19.98 -24.36 28.89
CA PHE A 232 -19.35 -25.60 28.47
C PHE A 232 -17.83 -25.46 28.31
N ASP A 233 -17.11 -26.43 28.84
CA ASP A 233 -15.66 -26.53 28.60
C ASP A 233 -15.37 -26.86 27.13
N CYS A 234 -14.32 -26.23 26.60
CA CYS A 234 -13.81 -26.47 25.26
C CYS A 234 -12.35 -26.93 25.24
N SER A 235 -11.98 -27.58 24.15
CA SER A 235 -10.59 -27.78 23.74
C SER A 235 -10.33 -27.01 22.45
N ALA A 236 -9.08 -26.67 22.18
CA ALA A 236 -8.72 -25.90 20.99
C ALA A 236 -7.51 -26.49 20.29
N THR A 237 -7.53 -26.40 18.96
CA THR A 237 -6.34 -26.54 18.10
C THR A 237 -6.12 -25.24 17.35
N TYR A 238 -4.89 -24.99 16.88
CA TYR A 238 -4.60 -23.79 16.10
C TYR A 238 -4.07 -24.11 14.71
N ARG A 239 -4.29 -23.18 13.78
CA ARG A 239 -3.67 -23.18 12.45
C ARG A 239 -3.37 -21.76 12.00
N MET A 240 -2.25 -21.58 11.31
CA MET A 240 -1.92 -20.30 10.67
C MET A 240 -2.68 -20.17 9.34
N GLY A 241 -2.97 -18.95 8.93
CA GLY A 241 -3.58 -18.65 7.65
C GLY A 241 -3.51 -17.17 7.29
N GLU A 242 -4.30 -16.77 6.29
CA GLU A 242 -4.54 -15.37 5.95
C GLU A 242 -5.84 -14.90 6.59
N SER A 243 -5.96 -13.60 6.81
CA SER A 243 -7.16 -12.97 7.38
C SER A 243 -8.41 -13.26 6.55
N SER A 244 -9.53 -13.55 7.21
CA SER A 244 -10.79 -13.88 6.52
C SER A 244 -11.52 -12.64 5.98
N PHE A 245 -11.14 -11.44 6.46
CA PHE A 245 -11.68 -10.17 6.01
C PHE A 245 -10.67 -9.02 6.14
N GLY A 246 -10.81 -8.01 5.30
CA GLY A 246 -9.89 -6.87 5.21
C GLY A 246 -8.75 -7.11 4.21
N MET A 247 -7.62 -6.44 4.41
CA MET A 247 -6.42 -6.71 3.61
C MET A 247 -5.88 -8.10 3.97
N PRO A 248 -5.41 -8.90 2.99
CA PRO A 248 -4.80 -10.20 3.26
C PRO A 248 -3.56 -10.03 4.13
N GLU A 249 -3.67 -10.47 5.38
CA GLU A 249 -2.61 -10.40 6.38
C GLU A 249 -2.51 -11.70 7.14
N GLU A 250 -1.38 -11.94 7.81
CA GLU A 250 -1.19 -13.12 8.63
C GLU A 250 -2.22 -13.19 9.78
N ALA A 251 -2.85 -14.35 9.93
CA ALA A 251 -3.79 -14.64 11.00
C ALA A 251 -3.53 -16.02 11.61
N VAL A 252 -3.98 -16.21 12.85
CA VAL A 252 -4.09 -17.52 13.49
C VAL A 252 -5.56 -17.81 13.77
N TYR A 253 -5.96 -19.03 13.46
CA TYR A 253 -7.28 -19.56 13.73
C TYR A 253 -7.20 -20.56 14.86
N PHE A 254 -8.10 -20.45 15.82
CA PHE A 254 -8.33 -21.40 16.90
C PHE A 254 -9.62 -22.15 16.61
N ASP A 255 -9.50 -23.41 16.24
CA ASP A 255 -10.63 -24.32 16.06
C ASP A 255 -11.01 -24.88 17.43
N LEU A 256 -12.10 -24.38 18.01
CA LEU A 256 -12.62 -24.79 19.31
C LEU A 256 -13.61 -25.96 19.15
N SER A 257 -13.47 -26.98 19.98
CA SER A 257 -14.39 -28.09 20.12
C SER A 257 -15.01 -28.08 21.52
N VAL A 258 -16.32 -27.90 21.58
CA VAL A 258 -17.08 -27.82 22.84
C VAL A 258 -17.57 -29.20 23.23
N SER A 259 -17.68 -29.45 24.53
CA SER A 259 -18.12 -30.74 25.08
C SER A 259 -19.52 -31.19 24.62
N ASP A 260 -20.36 -30.26 24.13
CA ASP A 260 -21.68 -30.53 23.55
C ASP A 260 -21.62 -30.96 22.07
N GLY A 261 -20.42 -31.07 21.50
CA GLY A 261 -20.16 -31.51 20.12
C GLY A 261 -20.12 -30.37 19.10
N LYS A 262 -20.42 -29.13 19.48
CA LYS A 262 -20.32 -27.97 18.56
C LYS A 262 -18.87 -27.57 18.32
N GLN A 263 -18.62 -27.04 17.13
CA GLN A 263 -17.32 -26.51 16.74
C GLN A 263 -17.42 -25.01 16.48
N TYR A 264 -16.42 -24.27 16.89
CA TYR A 264 -16.30 -22.83 16.67
C TYR A 264 -14.92 -22.51 16.09
N ILE A 265 -14.82 -21.42 15.35
CA ILE A 265 -13.56 -20.93 14.81
C ILE A 265 -13.38 -19.50 15.30
N CYS A 266 -12.29 -19.26 16.00
CA CYS A 266 -11.88 -17.95 16.48
C CYS A 266 -10.66 -17.46 15.71
N GLU A 267 -10.73 -16.29 15.10
CA GLU A 267 -9.65 -15.70 14.30
C GLU A 267 -8.98 -14.55 15.06
N MET A 268 -7.64 -14.57 15.15
CA MET A 268 -6.84 -13.43 15.58
C MET A 268 -5.92 -13.00 14.43
N ARG A 269 -6.05 -11.74 14.02
CA ARG A 269 -5.23 -11.16 12.94
C ARG A 269 -4.00 -10.49 13.51
N ARG A 270 -2.91 -10.48 12.74
CA ARG A 270 -1.68 -9.80 13.13
C ARG A 270 -1.88 -8.32 13.40
N VAL A 271 -2.61 -7.62 12.55
CA VAL A 271 -2.90 -6.18 12.70
C VAL A 271 -3.60 -5.87 14.02
N ASP A 272 -4.56 -6.69 14.42
CA ASP A 272 -5.32 -6.48 15.67
C ASP A 272 -4.42 -6.68 16.89
N PHE A 273 -3.62 -7.75 16.90
CA PHE A 273 -2.68 -7.99 17.99
C PHE A 273 -1.63 -6.88 18.12
N VAL A 274 -1.12 -6.36 17.00
CA VAL A 274 -0.19 -5.23 16.99
C VAL A 274 -0.84 -3.95 17.52
N GLY A 275 -2.12 -3.72 17.19
CA GLY A 275 -2.91 -2.60 17.72
C GLY A 275 -3.03 -2.66 19.24
N GLU A 276 -3.34 -3.83 19.80
CA GLU A 276 -3.42 -4.02 21.25
C GLU A 276 -2.08 -3.85 21.97
N LEU A 277 -1.00 -4.35 21.39
CA LEU A 277 0.32 -4.15 21.95
C LEU A 277 0.71 -2.66 22.06
N GLN A 278 0.27 -1.83 21.13
CA GLN A 278 0.49 -0.38 21.18
C GLN A 278 -0.31 0.28 22.30
N ARG A 279 -1.52 -0.18 22.55
CA ARG A 279 -2.35 0.30 23.67
C ARG A 279 -1.67 0.06 25.03
N VAL A 280 -0.95 -1.05 25.18
CA VAL A 280 -0.15 -1.36 26.39
C VAL A 280 1.08 -0.46 26.52
N ILE A 281 1.71 -0.09 25.40
CA ILE A 281 2.88 0.80 25.37
C ILE A 281 2.53 2.23 25.80
N ASP A 282 1.33 2.70 25.47
CA ASP A 282 0.83 4.02 25.88
C ASP A 282 0.38 4.07 27.36
N GLU A 283 0.81 3.09 28.18
CA GLU A 283 0.72 3.01 29.65
C GLU A 283 -0.68 2.92 30.26
N HIS A 284 -1.73 2.63 29.48
CA HIS A 284 -3.10 2.56 30.02
C HIS A 284 -3.52 1.17 30.51
N ILE A 285 -2.76 0.11 30.18
CA ILE A 285 -3.21 -1.29 30.29
C ILE A 285 -2.03 -2.22 30.61
N THR A 286 -2.25 -3.21 31.48
CA THR A 286 -1.27 -4.23 31.88
C THR A 286 -1.20 -5.39 30.89
N GLU A 287 -0.08 -6.13 30.82
CA GLU A 287 0.10 -7.27 29.88
C GLU A 287 -0.99 -8.37 30.01
N ASN A 288 -1.65 -8.47 31.18
CA ASN A 288 -2.75 -9.41 31.44
C ASN A 288 -4.11 -8.97 30.86
N GLU A 289 -4.19 -7.74 30.36
CA GLU A 289 -5.38 -7.10 29.79
C GLU A 289 -5.26 -6.90 28.27
N LEU A 290 -4.24 -7.50 27.64
CA LEU A 290 -4.22 -7.68 26.19
C LEU A 290 -5.44 -8.52 25.81
N ASP A 291 -6.46 -7.89 25.24
CA ASP A 291 -7.63 -8.55 24.69
C ASP A 291 -7.58 -8.35 23.17
N PRO A 292 -6.71 -9.11 22.47
CA PRO A 292 -6.65 -9.00 21.02
C PRO A 292 -8.03 -9.28 20.47
N PHE A 293 -8.47 -8.44 19.55
CA PHE A 293 -9.75 -8.66 18.87
C PHE A 293 -9.72 -10.06 18.23
N ILE A 294 -10.45 -10.99 18.84
CA ILE A 294 -10.63 -12.35 18.35
C ILE A 294 -12.08 -12.48 17.95
N ASN A 295 -12.32 -12.77 16.67
CA ASN A 295 -13.68 -12.96 16.16
C ASN A 295 -14.00 -14.45 16.12
N CYS A 296 -14.98 -14.87 16.92
CA CYS A 296 -15.42 -16.26 17.01
C CYS A 296 -16.73 -16.47 16.24
N ASN A 297 -16.81 -17.56 15.47
CA ASN A 297 -18.00 -17.94 14.72
C ASN A 297 -18.29 -19.44 14.89
N LEU A 298 -19.57 -19.82 14.88
CA LEU A 298 -19.96 -21.23 14.83
C LEU A 298 -19.49 -21.81 13.49
N LYS A 299 -18.84 -22.97 13.55
CA LYS A 299 -18.47 -23.71 12.35
C LYS A 299 -19.74 -24.43 11.87
N GLU A 300 -20.45 -23.84 10.92
CA GLU A 300 -21.57 -24.51 10.27
C GLU A 300 -21.03 -25.78 9.60
N GLY A 301 -21.50 -26.94 10.07
CA GLY A 301 -21.29 -28.20 9.40
C GLY A 301 -22.18 -28.27 8.17
N GLU A 302 -21.65 -28.79 7.07
CA GLU A 302 -22.48 -29.44 6.06
C GLU A 302 -23.30 -30.52 6.78
N MET A 303 -24.55 -30.21 7.15
CA MET A 303 -25.51 -31.24 7.49
C MET A 303 -25.75 -32.02 6.21
N GLU A 304 -25.15 -33.21 6.10
CA GLU A 304 -25.66 -34.24 5.20
C GLU A 304 -27.17 -34.34 5.47
N GLU A 305 -27.98 -34.00 4.47
CA GLU A 305 -29.40 -34.28 4.44
C GLU A 305 -29.58 -35.80 4.56
N ASN A 306 -29.70 -36.28 5.80
CA ASN A 306 -30.39 -37.54 6.05
C ASN A 306 -31.88 -37.26 5.82
N THR A 307 -32.31 -37.33 4.56
CA THR A 307 -33.72 -37.53 4.22
C THR A 307 -34.12 -38.91 4.72
N SER A 308 -34.56 -38.97 5.97
CA SER A 308 -35.41 -40.05 6.45
C SER A 308 -36.79 -39.88 5.81
N ASP A 309 -36.95 -40.43 4.60
CA ASP A 309 -38.28 -40.67 4.02
C ASP A 309 -38.90 -41.88 4.72
N GLU A 310 -39.57 -41.63 5.84
CA GLU A 310 -40.70 -42.44 6.28
C GLU A 310 -41.90 -41.52 6.56
N SER A 311 -42.83 -41.45 5.61
CA SER A 311 -44.25 -41.51 5.97
C SER A 311 -45.11 -42.11 4.85
N MET A 312 -45.93 -43.04 5.32
CA MET A 312 -46.84 -43.97 4.69
C MET A 312 -47.95 -43.36 3.80
N GLU A 313 -48.31 -44.15 2.78
CA GLU A 313 -49.66 -44.55 2.31
C GLU A 313 -50.78 -43.52 2.09
N THR A 314 -51.26 -43.49 0.84
CA THR A 314 -52.67 -43.58 0.38
C THR A 314 -52.58 -43.83 -1.15
N GLU A 315 -53.15 -44.84 -1.80
CA GLU A 315 -54.44 -45.54 -1.68
C GLU A 315 -54.33 -47.07 -1.59
#